data_AF-A0A3B4WAY8-F1
#
_entry.id   AF-A0A3B4WAY8-F1
#
_cell.length_a   1.000
_cell.length_b   1.000
_cell.length_c   1.000
_cell.angle_alpha   90.00
_cell.angle_beta   90.00
_cell.angle_gamma   90.00
#
_symmetry.space_group_name_H-M   'P 1'
#
loop_
_entity.id
_entity.type
_entity.pdbx_description
1 polymer ?
#
loop_
_entity_poly.entity_id
_entity_poly.type
_entity_poly.pdbx_seq_one_letter_code
_entity_poly.pdbx_strand_id
1 'polypeptide(L)'
;MFVVGSARASVSVLGDLMGRAMKNLDKLLAMPYGCGEQNMVLFAPNIFILNYLKSTGQLTQEIQDRATRFLESGYQRELTYKHDDGSYSAFGKSDVSGNTWLTSFVMKSFGGARPYIFVNPSHIKDARRWLSRHQRPDGCIRSVGKLFHNGMKGGVSDDVSLTAYITTAMLELDANATDPVVQNCLRCLKEAVAGQLDNLYTTALLSYTFSLAGDEEMRSKLITLLHRKSTVASRKGLDSLEVEITSYVLLALLSGPAMPEFGLDYSSGIVRWLAQQQNPYGGFSSTQDTVVALQALAKYGAATYSVEGSTTVTVTSLGGLNKEFTVDQSNRLLYQEEKLSEVPGEYTIQAQGQSCVLAQVRSVYLRETDNNKTYTKILVSYKAFEFLYFSTIKADEANLSVYQGRREETNMVIINIKLLSGYILDKSSLKLVSQSFLTTSPRPRWKLKKDETKIYSVTLEEDQPVRNLKPAVVKVYDYYQTSDEAVTDYTSPCAEST
;
A
#
# COMPACT_ATOMS: atom_id res chain seq x y z
N MET A 1 -22.17 9.29 -13.79
CA MET A 1 -23.03 8.20 -14.33
C MET A 1 -22.13 7.01 -14.66
N PHE A 2 -22.64 5.76 -14.64
CA PHE A 2 -21.88 4.60 -15.13
C PHE A 2 -22.25 4.33 -16.59
N VAL A 3 -21.29 3.85 -17.38
CA VAL A 3 -21.51 3.57 -18.81
C VAL A 3 -22.41 2.35 -18.93
N VAL A 4 -23.53 2.49 -19.64
CA VAL A 4 -24.50 1.41 -19.86
C VAL A 4 -23.81 0.19 -20.50
N GLY A 5 -24.09 -1.01 -19.98
CA GLY A 5 -23.48 -2.26 -20.46
C GLY A 5 -22.05 -2.52 -19.98
N SER A 6 -21.45 -1.62 -19.19
CA SER A 6 -20.08 -1.82 -18.66
C SER A 6 -20.04 -2.63 -17.35
N ALA A 7 -21.17 -2.77 -16.67
CA ALA A 7 -21.25 -3.42 -15.38
C ALA A 7 -21.01 -4.94 -15.50
N ARG A 8 -20.10 -5.46 -14.68
CA ARG A 8 -19.78 -6.88 -14.54
C ARG A 8 -19.65 -7.19 -13.07
N ALA A 9 -20.13 -8.35 -12.64
CA ALA A 9 -19.95 -8.81 -11.27
C ALA A 9 -19.53 -10.27 -11.21
N SER A 10 -18.82 -10.62 -10.14
CA SER A 10 -18.40 -11.98 -9.84
C SER A 10 -18.46 -12.23 -8.34
N VAL A 11 -18.67 -13.49 -7.97
CA VAL A 11 -18.52 -13.97 -6.59
C VAL A 11 -17.29 -14.84 -6.51
N SER A 12 -16.48 -14.64 -5.47
CA SER A 12 -15.31 -15.47 -5.21
C SER A 12 -15.38 -16.08 -3.82
N VAL A 13 -15.02 -17.36 -3.71
CA VAL A 13 -14.96 -18.12 -2.46
C VAL A 13 -13.53 -18.59 -2.22
N LEU A 14 -13.08 -18.43 -0.97
CA LEU A 14 -11.73 -18.72 -0.51
C LEU A 14 -11.78 -19.39 0.86
N GLY A 15 -10.91 -20.37 1.10
CA GLY A 15 -10.70 -20.92 2.45
C GLY A 15 -9.71 -20.10 3.28
N ASP A 16 -9.07 -19.11 2.67
CA ASP A 16 -7.94 -18.42 3.24
C ASP A 16 -8.06 -16.90 3.05
N LEU A 17 -7.83 -16.13 4.12
CA LEU A 17 -7.89 -14.67 4.11
C LEU A 17 -6.84 -14.06 3.19
N MET A 18 -5.72 -14.75 2.96
CA MET A 18 -4.68 -14.34 2.04
C MET A 18 -4.84 -15.00 0.66
N GLY A 19 -5.87 -15.81 0.40
CA GLY A 19 -6.02 -16.52 -0.86
C GLY A 19 -6.08 -15.62 -2.11
N ARG A 20 -6.66 -14.40 -2.01
CA ARG A 20 -6.56 -13.39 -3.10
C ARG A 20 -5.13 -12.91 -3.33
N ALA A 21 -4.40 -12.70 -2.25
CA ALA A 21 -3.01 -12.32 -2.31
C ALA A 21 -2.16 -13.46 -2.91
N MET A 22 -2.49 -14.71 -2.58
CA MET A 22 -1.84 -15.90 -3.10
C MET A 22 -2.15 -16.17 -4.58
N LYS A 23 -3.36 -15.91 -5.07
CA LYS A 23 -3.65 -15.97 -6.53
C LYS A 23 -2.77 -14.99 -7.32
N ASN A 24 -2.49 -13.85 -6.72
CA ASN A 24 -1.67 -12.79 -7.31
C ASN A 24 -0.26 -12.79 -6.71
N LEU A 25 0.23 -13.95 -6.26
CA LEU A 25 1.53 -14.06 -5.62
C LEU A 25 2.64 -13.54 -6.53
N ASP A 26 2.52 -13.68 -7.85
CA ASP A 26 3.45 -13.09 -8.82
C ASP A 26 3.52 -11.56 -8.80
N LYS A 27 2.41 -10.91 -8.44
CA LYS A 27 2.28 -9.45 -8.38
C LYS A 27 2.54 -8.90 -6.98
N LEU A 28 2.35 -9.72 -5.95
CA LEU A 28 2.63 -9.40 -4.55
C LEU A 28 4.06 -9.72 -4.14
N LEU A 29 4.61 -10.87 -4.54
CA LEU A 29 6.04 -11.14 -4.59
C LEU A 29 6.61 -10.36 -5.78
N ALA A 30 6.90 -9.09 -5.53
CA ALA A 30 7.56 -8.25 -6.49
C ALA A 30 9.07 -8.24 -6.22
N MET A 31 9.85 -8.32 -7.28
CA MET A 31 11.30 -8.08 -7.21
C MET A 31 11.52 -6.62 -6.77
N PRO A 32 12.29 -6.38 -5.69
CA PRO A 32 12.57 -5.02 -5.24
C PRO A 32 13.37 -4.20 -6.27
N TYR A 33 12.92 -2.98 -6.54
CA TYR A 33 13.56 -2.04 -7.47
C TYR A 33 13.35 -0.59 -7.03
N GLY A 34 14.03 0.33 -7.72
CA GLY A 34 13.94 1.76 -7.43
C GLY A 34 14.90 2.21 -6.35
N CYS A 35 14.61 3.37 -5.75
CA CYS A 35 15.33 4.00 -4.62
C CYS A 35 15.10 3.21 -3.31
N GLY A 36 15.79 3.54 -2.21
CA GLY A 36 15.71 2.79 -0.95
C GLY A 36 14.27 2.64 -0.42
N GLU A 37 13.47 3.71 -0.53
CA GLU A 37 12.04 3.67 -0.21
C GLU A 37 11.29 2.62 -1.05
N GLN A 38 11.41 2.70 -2.38
CA GLN A 38 10.72 1.81 -3.33
C GLN A 38 11.19 0.36 -3.24
N ASN A 39 12.47 0.16 -2.93
CA ASN A 39 13.04 -1.16 -2.70
C ASN A 39 12.38 -1.80 -1.47
N MET A 40 12.29 -1.07 -0.37
CA MET A 40 11.69 -1.57 0.87
C MET A 40 10.18 -1.81 0.78
N VAL A 41 9.46 -1.04 -0.04
CA VAL A 41 8.03 -1.26 -0.37
C VAL A 41 7.78 -2.67 -0.89
N LEU A 42 8.71 -3.19 -1.68
CA LEU A 42 8.59 -4.51 -2.31
C LEU A 42 9.28 -5.59 -1.46
N PHE A 43 10.33 -5.25 -0.71
CA PHE A 43 11.06 -6.18 0.13
C PHE A 43 10.22 -6.70 1.31
N ALA A 44 9.59 -5.82 2.08
CA ALA A 44 8.92 -6.20 3.33
C ALA A 44 7.72 -7.16 3.13
N PRO A 45 6.83 -6.98 2.13
CA PRO A 45 5.71 -7.91 1.88
C PRO A 45 6.15 -9.36 1.64
N ASN A 46 7.30 -9.59 0.97
CA ASN A 46 7.82 -10.94 0.72
C ASN A 46 8.04 -11.70 2.05
N ILE A 47 8.49 -11.01 3.11
CA ILE A 47 8.73 -11.60 4.43
C ILE A 47 7.41 -12.04 5.09
N PHE A 48 6.40 -11.17 5.08
CA PHE A 48 5.12 -11.46 5.74
C PHE A 48 4.36 -12.59 5.05
N ILE A 49 4.43 -12.64 3.72
CA ILE A 49 3.87 -13.75 2.93
C ILE A 49 4.57 -15.07 3.28
N LEU A 50 5.91 -15.08 3.36
CA LEU A 50 6.66 -16.27 3.75
C LEU A 50 6.35 -16.71 5.20
N ASN A 51 6.28 -15.76 6.14
CA ASN A 51 5.92 -16.05 7.53
C ASN A 51 4.52 -16.67 7.60
N TYR A 52 3.58 -16.12 6.84
CA TYR A 52 2.23 -16.63 6.76
C TYR A 52 2.18 -18.08 6.28
N LEU A 53 2.71 -18.31 5.07
CA LEU A 53 2.68 -19.63 4.44
C LEU A 53 3.42 -20.68 5.27
N LYS A 54 4.51 -20.28 5.95
CA LYS A 54 5.22 -21.15 6.88
C LYS A 54 4.36 -21.50 8.09
N SER A 55 3.68 -20.52 8.69
CA SER A 55 2.83 -20.72 9.87
C SER A 55 1.58 -21.55 9.58
N THR A 56 1.04 -21.47 8.36
CA THR A 56 -0.15 -22.23 7.96
C THR A 56 0.17 -23.57 7.31
N GLY A 57 1.45 -23.94 7.19
CA GLY A 57 1.89 -25.19 6.57
C GLY A 57 1.71 -25.24 5.04
N GLN A 58 1.53 -24.09 4.40
CA GLN A 58 1.19 -23.96 2.98
C GLN A 58 2.39 -23.46 2.12
N LEU A 59 3.58 -23.34 2.71
CA LEU A 59 4.79 -22.91 2.01
C LEU A 59 5.36 -24.05 1.15
N THR A 60 5.32 -23.88 -0.16
CA THR A 60 5.99 -24.80 -1.10
C THR A 60 7.43 -24.38 -1.35
N GLN A 61 8.28 -25.35 -1.73
CA GLN A 61 9.68 -25.08 -2.04
C GLN A 61 9.84 -24.07 -3.19
N GLU A 62 8.99 -24.15 -4.22
CA GLU A 62 9.00 -23.22 -5.35
C GLU A 62 8.77 -21.76 -4.92
N ILE A 63 7.76 -21.54 -4.05
CA ILE A 63 7.45 -20.21 -3.51
C ILE A 63 8.61 -19.73 -2.64
N GLN A 64 9.15 -20.60 -1.79
CA GLN A 64 10.26 -20.28 -0.91
C GLN A 64 11.50 -19.87 -1.70
N ASP A 65 11.92 -20.65 -2.70
CA ASP A 65 13.12 -20.38 -3.51
C ASP A 65 12.98 -19.05 -4.26
N ARG A 66 11.79 -18.78 -4.80
CA ARG A 66 11.52 -17.52 -5.51
C ARG A 66 11.56 -16.32 -4.58
N ALA A 67 10.86 -16.37 -3.44
CA ALA A 67 10.85 -15.28 -2.49
C ALA A 67 12.23 -15.05 -1.88
N THR A 68 13.00 -16.12 -1.64
CA THR A 68 14.40 -16.06 -1.18
C THR A 68 15.26 -15.26 -2.17
N ARG A 69 15.19 -15.56 -3.48
CA ARG A 69 15.90 -14.77 -4.51
C ARG A 69 15.51 -13.29 -4.51
N PHE A 70 14.24 -12.97 -4.31
CA PHE A 70 13.78 -11.59 -4.23
C PHE A 70 14.28 -10.88 -2.97
N LEU A 71 14.30 -11.57 -1.83
CA LEU A 71 14.86 -11.06 -0.59
C LEU A 71 16.39 -10.84 -0.71
N GLU A 72 17.14 -11.79 -1.27
CA GLU A 72 18.59 -11.62 -1.47
C GLU A 72 18.90 -10.41 -2.37
N SER A 73 18.21 -10.29 -3.50
CA SER A 73 18.36 -9.16 -4.42
C SER A 73 17.98 -7.84 -3.76
N GLY A 74 16.85 -7.81 -3.03
CA GLY A 74 16.39 -6.60 -2.35
C GLY A 74 17.29 -6.18 -1.20
N TYR A 75 17.85 -7.15 -0.46
CA TYR A 75 18.83 -6.91 0.59
C TYR A 75 20.10 -6.28 0.01
N GLN A 76 20.71 -6.89 -1.00
CA GLN A 76 21.92 -6.35 -1.64
C GLN A 76 21.68 -4.94 -2.21
N ARG A 77 20.52 -4.72 -2.83
CA ARG A 77 20.14 -3.40 -3.35
C ARG A 77 19.98 -2.38 -2.23
N GLU A 78 19.36 -2.72 -1.11
CA GLU A 78 19.16 -1.80 0.00
C GLU A 78 20.49 -1.35 0.62
N LEU A 79 21.52 -2.21 0.61
CA LEU A 79 22.86 -1.84 1.07
C LEU A 79 23.51 -0.72 0.25
N THR A 80 23.09 -0.51 -1.00
CA THR A 80 23.54 0.64 -1.81
C THR A 80 23.03 1.98 -1.27
N TYR A 81 22.00 1.96 -0.44
CA TYR A 81 21.39 3.13 0.21
C TYR A 81 21.82 3.33 1.67
N LYS A 82 22.77 2.50 2.13
CA LYS A 82 23.37 2.57 3.46
C LYS A 82 24.45 3.65 3.53
N HIS A 83 24.44 4.41 4.62
CA HIS A 83 25.47 5.38 5.00
C HIS A 83 26.60 4.74 5.82
N ASP A 84 27.73 5.44 5.89
CA ASP A 84 28.92 4.99 6.62
C ASP A 84 28.66 4.93 8.14
N ASP A 85 27.73 5.75 8.64
CA ASP A 85 27.31 5.77 10.05
C ASP A 85 26.31 4.67 10.44
N GLY A 86 25.88 3.84 9.47
CA GLY A 86 24.92 2.75 9.68
C GLY A 86 23.47 3.07 9.34
N SER A 87 23.16 4.32 8.98
CA SER A 87 21.81 4.75 8.63
C SER A 87 21.43 4.47 7.17
N TYR A 88 20.14 4.57 6.84
CA TYR A 88 19.61 4.40 5.48
C TYR A 88 18.82 5.63 5.06
N SER A 89 18.81 5.92 3.76
CA SER A 89 18.11 7.06 3.16
C SER A 89 17.55 6.67 1.79
N ALA A 90 16.66 7.47 1.21
CA ALA A 90 16.05 7.14 -0.07
C ALA A 90 17.09 7.04 -1.20
N PHE A 91 18.12 7.88 -1.18
CA PHE A 91 19.12 7.97 -2.25
C PHE A 91 20.56 7.69 -1.79
N GLY A 92 20.71 7.05 -0.62
CA GLY A 92 22.01 6.67 -0.07
C GLY A 92 22.90 7.88 0.18
N LYS A 93 24.18 7.76 -0.17
CA LYS A 93 25.19 8.82 0.02
C LYS A 93 24.92 10.12 -0.75
N SER A 94 23.92 10.13 -1.64
CA SER A 94 23.46 11.36 -2.30
C SER A 94 22.66 12.26 -1.37
N ASP A 95 22.02 11.68 -0.34
CA ASP A 95 21.34 12.43 0.71
C ASP A 95 22.36 12.87 1.77
N VAL A 96 22.14 14.05 2.35
CA VAL A 96 23.06 14.63 3.36
C VAL A 96 23.09 13.81 4.66
N SER A 97 22.01 13.10 4.97
CA SER A 97 21.91 12.27 6.17
C SER A 97 20.96 11.10 5.95
N GLY A 98 21.11 10.05 6.76
CA GLY A 98 20.10 9.02 6.93
C GLY A 98 18.75 9.57 7.40
N ASN A 99 17.70 8.76 7.23
CA ASN A 99 16.35 9.02 7.71
C ASN A 99 16.00 8.06 8.86
N THR A 100 15.50 8.59 9.98
CA THR A 100 15.17 7.78 11.17
C THR A 100 14.08 6.76 10.93
N TRP A 101 13.02 7.17 10.23
CA TRP A 101 11.92 6.28 9.90
C TRP A 101 12.39 5.15 8.97
N LEU A 102 13.03 5.47 7.85
CA LEU A 102 13.49 4.45 6.88
C LEU A 102 14.53 3.52 7.49
N THR A 103 15.49 4.06 8.26
CA THR A 103 16.49 3.25 8.96
C THR A 103 15.83 2.23 9.90
N SER A 104 14.79 2.65 10.64
CA SER A 104 14.05 1.73 11.52
C SER A 104 13.25 0.67 10.74
N PHE A 105 12.65 1.05 9.60
CA PHE A 105 11.92 0.12 8.75
C PHE A 105 12.83 -0.92 8.08
N VAL A 106 14.01 -0.50 7.61
CA VAL A 106 15.06 -1.38 7.09
C VAL A 106 15.54 -2.32 8.19
N MET A 107 15.84 -1.80 9.38
CA MET A 107 16.28 -2.60 10.53
C MET A 107 15.27 -3.70 10.88
N LYS A 108 13.98 -3.35 11.04
CA LYS A 108 12.87 -4.29 11.28
C LYS A 108 12.83 -5.37 10.19
N SER A 109 12.78 -4.94 8.93
CA SER A 109 12.60 -5.84 7.79
C SER A 109 13.81 -6.78 7.62
N PHE A 110 15.02 -6.28 7.82
CA PHE A 110 16.24 -7.11 7.77
C PHE A 110 16.22 -8.19 8.85
N GLY A 111 15.78 -7.88 10.07
CA GLY A 111 15.64 -8.92 11.08
C GLY A 111 14.54 -9.93 10.75
N GLY A 112 13.41 -9.48 10.21
CA GLY A 112 12.34 -10.35 9.73
C GLY A 112 12.76 -11.28 8.58
N ALA A 113 13.75 -10.89 7.78
CA ALA A 113 14.26 -11.68 6.65
C ALA A 113 15.29 -12.76 7.05
N ARG A 114 15.91 -12.67 8.24
CA ARG A 114 16.92 -13.62 8.75
C ARG A 114 16.54 -15.09 8.70
N PRO A 115 15.26 -15.50 8.89
CA PRO A 115 14.86 -16.91 8.77
C PRO A 115 14.93 -17.46 7.35
N TYR A 116 15.03 -16.60 6.33
CA TYR A 116 14.93 -16.97 4.92
C TYR A 116 16.22 -16.70 4.13
N ILE A 117 16.96 -15.63 4.49
CA ILE A 117 18.20 -15.24 3.83
C ILE A 117 19.30 -14.92 4.84
N PHE A 118 20.55 -14.96 4.39
CA PHE A 118 21.66 -14.46 5.19
C PHE A 118 21.63 -12.94 5.26
N VAL A 119 21.50 -12.41 6.47
CA VAL A 119 21.60 -10.97 6.77
C VAL A 119 22.74 -10.77 7.75
N ASN A 120 23.74 -9.97 7.37
CA ASN A 120 24.86 -9.66 8.25
C ASN A 120 24.38 -8.99 9.56
N PRO A 121 24.63 -9.57 10.74
CA PRO A 121 24.20 -9.01 12.02
C PRO A 121 24.73 -7.60 12.29
N SER A 122 25.88 -7.23 11.72
CA SER A 122 26.44 -5.88 11.88
C SER A 122 25.52 -4.81 11.31
N HIS A 123 24.82 -5.08 10.20
CA HIS A 123 23.96 -4.09 9.54
C HIS A 123 22.77 -3.70 10.42
N ILE A 124 22.19 -4.66 11.15
CA ILE A 124 21.12 -4.41 12.13
C ILE A 124 21.67 -3.68 13.35
N LYS A 125 22.83 -4.10 13.86
CA LYS A 125 23.49 -3.50 15.03
C LYS A 125 23.88 -2.03 14.78
N ASP A 126 24.39 -1.73 13.59
CA ASP A 126 24.80 -0.38 13.21
C ASP A 126 23.60 0.54 13.06
N ALA A 127 22.52 0.09 12.41
CA ALA A 127 21.26 0.82 12.32
C ALA A 127 20.67 1.12 13.70
N ARG A 128 20.62 0.11 14.59
CA ARG A 128 20.16 0.28 15.98
C ARG A 128 21.00 1.30 16.73
N ARG A 129 22.34 1.18 16.67
CA ARG A 129 23.27 2.11 17.31
C ARG A 129 23.06 3.54 16.83
N TRP A 130 22.86 3.73 15.53
CA TRP A 130 22.61 5.04 14.95
C TRP A 130 21.27 5.65 15.42
N LEU A 131 20.20 4.85 15.48
CA LEU A 131 18.91 5.29 16.02
C LEU A 131 19.03 5.69 17.50
N SER A 132 19.76 4.93 18.31
CA SER A 132 19.97 5.24 19.73
C SER A 132 20.68 6.58 19.96
N ARG A 133 21.57 7.01 19.05
CA ARG A 133 22.25 8.32 19.14
C ARG A 133 21.29 9.51 18.95
N HIS A 134 20.11 9.27 18.41
CA HIS A 134 19.07 10.28 18.20
C HIS A 134 18.02 10.30 19.33
N GLN A 135 18.19 9.47 20.37
CA GLN A 135 17.38 9.51 21.57
C GLN A 135 17.72 10.77 22.39
N ARG A 136 16.70 11.55 22.72
CA ARG A 136 16.78 12.73 23.57
C ARG A 136 16.78 12.35 25.07
N PRO A 137 17.12 13.29 25.98
CA PRO A 137 17.07 13.04 27.43
C PRO A 137 15.68 12.64 27.96
N ASP A 138 14.60 13.10 27.32
CA ASP A 138 13.23 12.71 27.62
C ASP A 138 12.91 11.25 27.20
N GLY A 139 13.80 10.60 26.44
CA GLY A 139 13.66 9.23 25.95
C GLY A 139 13.05 9.12 24.55
N CYS A 140 12.48 10.19 24.01
CA CYS A 140 11.94 10.21 22.66
C CYS A 140 13.04 10.31 21.61
N ILE A 141 12.78 9.77 20.42
CA ILE A 141 13.72 9.80 19.30
C ILE A 141 13.37 10.96 18.38
N ARG A 142 14.36 11.81 18.10
CA ARG A 142 14.20 12.95 17.20
C ARG A 142 14.08 12.49 15.75
N SER A 143 13.12 13.04 15.01
CA SER A 143 13.06 12.87 13.55
C SER A 143 14.21 13.58 12.84
N VAL A 144 15.00 12.84 12.04
CA VAL A 144 16.05 13.40 11.17
C VAL A 144 16.00 12.81 9.76
N GLY A 145 16.59 13.53 8.81
CA GLY A 145 16.62 13.18 7.39
C GLY A 145 15.35 13.53 6.64
N LYS A 146 15.42 13.46 5.31
CA LYS A 146 14.28 13.69 4.42
C LYS A 146 13.73 12.34 3.95
N LEU A 147 12.41 12.22 3.98
CA LEU A 147 11.69 11.12 3.36
C LEU A 147 10.77 11.71 2.28
N PHE A 148 10.77 11.13 1.09
CA PHE A 148 9.95 11.59 -0.02
C PHE A 148 8.63 10.82 -0.08
N HIS A 149 8.59 9.58 0.41
CA HIS A 149 7.38 8.75 0.49
C HIS A 149 6.62 8.97 1.82
N ASN A 150 5.81 10.03 1.91
CA ASN A 150 4.97 10.23 3.10
C ASN A 150 3.95 9.09 3.34
N GLY A 151 3.45 8.44 2.27
CA GLY A 151 2.60 7.24 2.40
C GLY A 151 3.30 5.98 2.96
N MET A 152 4.64 5.99 3.10
CA MET A 152 5.40 4.90 3.71
C MET A 152 5.48 5.11 5.22
N LYS A 153 5.62 6.37 5.67
CA LYS A 153 5.46 6.72 7.09
C LYS A 153 4.09 6.38 7.65
N GLY A 154 3.08 6.26 6.78
CA GLY A 154 1.72 6.07 7.23
C GLY A 154 1.27 7.26 8.08
N GLY A 155 0.69 6.98 9.24
CA GLY A 155 0.30 8.02 10.20
C GLY A 155 1.42 8.65 11.03
N VAL A 156 2.69 8.26 10.83
CA VAL A 156 3.83 8.81 11.60
C VAL A 156 4.11 10.26 11.20
N SER A 157 3.72 11.21 12.05
CA SER A 157 3.77 12.64 11.76
C SER A 157 4.49 13.50 12.80
N ASP A 158 4.77 12.95 13.99
CA ASP A 158 5.42 13.65 15.11
C ASP A 158 6.48 12.76 15.79
N ASP A 159 7.26 13.35 16.71
CA ASP A 159 8.32 12.62 17.43
C ASP A 159 7.75 11.47 18.28
N VAL A 160 6.50 11.56 18.77
CA VAL A 160 5.87 10.53 19.60
C VAL A 160 5.53 9.29 18.77
N SER A 161 4.82 9.48 17.66
CA SER A 161 4.47 8.43 16.70
C SER A 161 5.72 7.81 16.06
N LEU A 162 6.77 8.61 15.79
CA LEU A 162 8.05 8.09 15.33
C LEU A 162 8.72 7.25 16.41
N THR A 163 8.76 7.73 17.65
CA THR A 163 9.32 6.98 18.78
C THR A 163 8.58 5.66 18.96
N ALA A 164 7.24 5.66 18.89
CA ALA A 164 6.43 4.45 18.98
C ALA A 164 6.74 3.46 17.84
N TYR A 165 6.91 3.95 16.62
CA TYR A 165 7.27 3.12 15.46
C TYR A 165 8.65 2.48 15.64
N ILE A 166 9.66 3.27 16.02
CA ILE A 166 11.02 2.77 16.23
C ILE A 166 11.07 1.78 17.40
N THR A 167 10.34 2.06 18.48
CA THR A 167 10.25 1.16 19.64
C THR A 167 9.59 -0.16 19.26
N THR A 168 8.49 -0.11 18.49
CA THR A 168 7.83 -1.29 17.92
C THR A 168 8.80 -2.11 17.08
N ALA A 169 9.53 -1.45 16.16
CA ALA A 169 10.53 -2.10 15.31
C ALA A 169 11.65 -2.77 16.13
N MET A 170 12.12 -2.17 17.21
CA MET A 170 13.11 -2.78 18.10
C MET A 170 12.52 -4.00 18.83
N LEU A 171 11.31 -3.88 19.36
CA LEU A 171 10.63 -4.98 20.07
C LEU A 171 10.30 -6.16 19.14
N GLU A 172 9.95 -5.93 17.88
CA GLU A 172 9.72 -7.01 16.92
C GLU A 172 10.99 -7.79 16.56
N LEU A 173 12.18 -7.19 16.74
CA LEU A 173 13.45 -7.82 16.37
C LEU A 173 13.96 -8.80 17.42
N ASP A 174 13.87 -8.45 18.70
CA ASP A 174 14.47 -9.21 19.78
C ASP A 174 13.55 -9.47 20.97
N ALA A 175 12.33 -8.93 20.98
CA ALA A 175 11.39 -8.97 22.09
C ALA A 175 12.00 -8.51 23.43
N ASN A 176 13.06 -7.69 23.39
CA ASN A 176 13.81 -7.31 24.58
C ASN A 176 13.35 -5.95 25.12
N ALA A 177 12.27 -5.97 25.91
CA ALA A 177 11.76 -4.80 26.61
C ALA A 177 12.71 -4.27 27.71
N THR A 178 13.76 -5.01 28.08
CA THR A 178 14.75 -4.59 29.09
C THR A 178 15.92 -3.80 28.52
N ASP A 179 16.01 -3.67 27.20
CA ASP A 179 17.03 -2.84 26.56
C ASP A 179 16.90 -1.38 27.03
N PRO A 180 18.00 -0.73 27.48
CA PRO A 180 17.93 0.63 28.03
C PRO A 180 17.34 1.67 27.06
N VAL A 181 17.61 1.53 25.76
CA VAL A 181 17.08 2.45 24.74
C VAL A 181 15.57 2.26 24.62
N VAL A 182 15.11 1.00 24.59
CA VAL A 182 13.68 0.65 24.55
C VAL A 182 12.97 1.14 25.81
N GLN A 183 13.53 0.92 27.00
CA GLN A 183 12.95 1.40 28.26
C GLN A 183 12.80 2.93 28.30
N ASN A 184 13.84 3.66 27.85
CA ASN A 184 13.78 5.12 27.76
C ASN A 184 12.69 5.58 26.77
N CYS A 185 12.56 4.91 25.62
CA CYS A 185 11.48 5.21 24.68
C CYS A 185 10.11 4.93 25.31
N LEU A 186 9.91 3.76 25.93
CA LEU A 186 8.66 3.41 26.60
C LEU A 186 8.28 4.43 27.69
N ARG A 187 9.25 4.97 28.43
CA ARG A 187 9.01 6.07 29.39
C ARG A 187 8.46 7.32 28.69
N CYS A 188 9.10 7.77 27.61
CA CYS A 188 8.60 8.93 26.85
C CYS A 188 7.18 8.69 26.31
N LEU A 189 6.90 7.48 25.83
CA LEU A 189 5.58 7.13 25.31
C LEU A 189 4.51 7.08 26.40
N LYS A 190 4.84 6.62 27.62
CA LYS A 190 3.93 6.65 28.78
C LYS A 190 3.59 8.09 29.18
N GLU A 191 4.60 8.97 29.22
CA GLU A 191 4.40 10.40 29.49
C GLU A 191 3.49 11.04 28.42
N ALA A 192 3.67 10.71 27.14
CA ALA A 192 2.82 11.18 26.06
C ALA A 192 1.35 10.71 26.21
N VAL A 193 1.12 9.48 26.69
CA VAL A 193 -0.23 8.97 26.98
C VAL A 193 -0.89 9.72 28.14
N ALA A 194 -0.11 10.09 29.16
CA ALA A 194 -0.61 10.84 30.31
C ALA A 194 -1.02 12.28 29.94
N GLY A 195 -0.35 12.89 28.97
CA GLY A 195 -0.61 14.26 28.48
C GLY A 195 -1.83 14.45 27.58
N GLN A 196 -2.79 13.50 27.56
CA GLN A 196 -3.94 13.40 26.64
C GLN A 196 -3.58 13.19 25.16
N LEU A 197 -3.74 11.94 24.70
CA LEU A 197 -3.60 11.55 23.29
C LEU A 197 -4.89 11.80 22.49
N ASP A 198 -4.84 12.80 21.60
CA ASP A 198 -5.93 13.05 20.65
C ASP A 198 -5.80 12.25 19.34
N ASN A 199 -4.58 11.88 18.96
CA ASN A 199 -4.32 11.18 17.71
C ASN A 199 -4.68 9.68 17.78
N LEU A 200 -5.70 9.28 17.01
CA LEU A 200 -6.15 7.88 16.89
C LEU A 200 -5.06 6.95 16.37
N TYR A 201 -4.27 7.40 15.41
CA TYR A 201 -3.18 6.62 14.85
C TYR A 201 -2.11 6.30 15.90
N THR A 202 -1.63 7.34 16.59
CA THR A 202 -0.63 7.18 17.65
C THR A 202 -1.17 6.25 18.75
N THR A 203 -2.46 6.36 19.10
CA THR A 203 -3.09 5.48 20.09
C THR A 203 -3.08 4.00 19.64
N ALA A 204 -3.38 3.72 18.37
CA ALA A 204 -3.36 2.36 17.81
C ALA A 204 -1.94 1.79 17.71
N LEU A 205 -0.97 2.58 17.27
CA LEU A 205 0.44 2.16 17.24
C LEU A 205 0.97 1.89 18.65
N LEU A 206 0.61 2.73 19.63
CA LEU A 206 0.99 2.54 21.03
C LEU A 206 0.36 1.29 21.64
N SER A 207 -0.90 0.98 21.33
CA SER A 207 -1.51 -0.26 21.84
C SER A 207 -0.74 -1.48 21.37
N TYR A 208 -0.26 -1.48 20.12
CA TYR A 208 0.61 -2.54 19.62
C TYR A 208 1.99 -2.51 20.29
N THR A 209 2.62 -1.34 20.42
CA THR A 209 3.92 -1.17 21.07
C THR A 209 3.92 -1.73 22.50
N PHE A 210 2.93 -1.35 23.31
CA PHE A 210 2.80 -1.81 24.69
C PHE A 210 2.41 -3.29 24.79
N SER A 211 1.67 -3.82 23.79
CA SER A 211 1.42 -5.26 23.68
C SER A 211 2.72 -6.05 23.52
N LEU A 212 3.63 -5.58 22.65
CA LEU A 212 4.93 -6.22 22.46
C LEU A 212 5.86 -6.05 23.67
N ALA A 213 5.74 -4.93 24.39
CA ALA A 213 6.53 -4.66 25.59
C ALA A 213 6.05 -5.45 26.83
N GLY A 214 4.91 -6.13 26.75
CA GLY A 214 4.32 -6.86 27.88
C GLY A 214 3.61 -5.97 28.91
N ASP A 215 3.28 -4.73 28.56
CA ASP A 215 2.55 -3.80 29.45
C ASP A 215 1.04 -3.96 29.25
N GLU A 216 0.46 -4.93 29.95
CA GLU A 216 -0.96 -5.31 29.82
C GLU A 216 -1.93 -4.21 30.27
N GLU A 217 -1.56 -3.43 31.29
CA GLU A 217 -2.38 -2.34 31.81
C GLU A 217 -2.54 -1.23 30.76
N MET A 218 -1.42 -0.75 30.20
CA MET A 218 -1.44 0.27 29.16
C MET A 218 -2.11 -0.23 27.89
N ARG A 219 -1.83 -1.48 27.49
CA ARG A 219 -2.50 -2.13 26.35
C ARG A 219 -4.01 -2.10 26.52
N SER A 220 -4.53 -2.57 27.66
CA SER A 220 -5.97 -2.64 27.94
C SER A 220 -6.60 -1.24 27.89
N LYS A 221 -5.99 -0.27 28.56
CA LYS A 221 -6.44 1.13 28.56
C LYS A 221 -6.57 1.71 27.15
N LEU A 222 -5.57 1.49 26.29
CA LEU A 222 -5.54 2.04 24.94
C LEU A 222 -6.53 1.34 24.00
N ILE A 223 -6.67 0.01 24.09
CA ILE A 223 -7.64 -0.74 23.29
C ILE A 223 -9.08 -0.35 23.64
N THR A 224 -9.40 -0.23 24.93
CA THR A 224 -10.73 0.21 25.39
C THR A 224 -11.03 1.65 24.93
N LEU A 225 -10.04 2.55 24.95
CA LEU A 225 -10.18 3.90 24.43
C LEU A 225 -10.49 3.90 22.92
N LEU A 226 -9.78 3.08 22.14
CA LEU A 226 -10.00 2.94 20.70
C LEU A 226 -11.38 2.35 20.39
N HIS A 227 -11.80 1.33 21.13
CA HIS A 227 -13.13 0.75 21.01
C HIS A 227 -14.22 1.80 21.23
N ARG A 228 -14.14 2.59 22.32
CA ARG A 228 -15.07 3.68 22.60
C ARG A 228 -15.11 4.77 21.52
N LYS A 229 -13.98 5.10 20.91
CA LYS A 229 -13.93 6.09 19.82
C LYS A 229 -14.51 5.52 18.51
N SER A 230 -14.35 4.21 18.26
CA SER A 230 -14.86 3.55 17.05
C SER A 230 -16.39 3.48 16.99
N THR A 231 -17.08 3.34 18.12
CA THR A 231 -18.55 3.29 18.18
C THR A 231 -19.20 4.64 17.89
N VAL A 232 -18.45 5.74 18.04
CA VAL A 232 -18.90 7.12 17.80
C VAL A 232 -18.55 7.59 16.37
N ALA A 233 -17.47 7.07 15.78
CA ALA A 233 -17.01 7.43 14.44
C ALA A 233 -17.61 6.51 13.37
N SER A 234 -18.82 6.81 12.88
CA SER A 234 -19.37 6.12 11.71
C SER A 234 -19.10 6.89 10.42
N ARG A 235 -18.38 6.22 9.50
CA ARG A 235 -18.45 6.33 8.03
C ARG A 235 -18.15 7.70 7.41
N LYS A 236 -16.85 8.02 7.24
CA LYS A 236 -16.40 8.89 6.14
C LYS A 236 -15.09 8.41 5.51
N GLY A 237 -15.22 7.67 4.42
CA GLY A 237 -14.25 7.63 3.32
C GLY A 237 -13.02 6.76 3.51
N LEU A 238 -12.72 5.97 2.49
CA LEU A 238 -11.51 5.16 2.31
C LEU A 238 -10.25 6.02 2.43
N ASP A 239 -9.58 5.97 3.58
CA ASP A 239 -8.22 6.50 3.74
C ASP A 239 -7.25 5.36 4.08
N SER A 240 -6.08 5.38 3.47
CA SER A 240 -4.97 4.45 3.75
C SER A 240 -4.66 4.38 5.25
N LEU A 241 -4.85 5.52 5.94
CA LEU A 241 -4.63 5.63 7.37
C LEU A 241 -5.59 4.77 8.20
N GLU A 242 -6.86 4.64 7.81
CA GLU A 242 -7.83 3.81 8.54
C GLU A 242 -7.47 2.32 8.50
N VAL A 243 -6.95 1.85 7.36
CA VAL A 243 -6.47 0.47 7.20
C VAL A 243 -5.29 0.24 8.14
N GLU A 244 -4.34 1.18 8.21
CA GLU A 244 -3.18 1.05 9.08
C GLU A 244 -3.57 1.06 10.57
N ILE A 245 -4.43 2.00 10.99
CA ILE A 245 -4.96 2.09 12.37
C ILE A 245 -5.61 0.77 12.77
N THR A 246 -6.55 0.31 11.95
CA THR A 246 -7.30 -0.92 12.19
C THR A 246 -6.38 -2.15 12.25
N SER A 247 -5.33 -2.16 11.41
CA SER A 247 -4.35 -3.26 11.39
C SER A 247 -3.47 -3.27 12.64
N TYR A 248 -3.02 -2.12 13.15
CA TYR A 248 -2.30 -2.07 14.44
C TYR A 248 -3.17 -2.51 15.61
N VAL A 249 -4.46 -2.16 15.62
CA VAL A 249 -5.40 -2.67 16.63
C VAL A 249 -5.48 -4.19 16.57
N LEU A 250 -5.63 -4.76 15.38
CA LEU A 250 -5.64 -6.22 15.20
C LEU A 250 -4.33 -6.87 15.68
N LEU A 251 -3.18 -6.27 15.35
CA LEU A 251 -1.88 -6.74 15.84
C LEU A 251 -1.77 -6.68 17.36
N ALA A 252 -2.24 -5.60 18.00
CA ALA A 252 -2.25 -5.46 19.46
C ALA A 252 -3.13 -6.53 20.14
N LEU A 253 -4.28 -6.84 19.56
CA LEU A 253 -5.17 -7.89 20.05
C LEU A 253 -4.52 -9.29 19.96
N LEU A 254 -3.79 -9.56 18.88
CA LEU A 254 -3.21 -10.88 18.61
C LEU A 254 -1.81 -11.08 19.19
N SER A 255 -1.15 -10.03 19.70
CA SER A 255 0.27 -10.10 20.14
C SER A 255 0.48 -10.21 21.65
N GLY A 256 -0.57 -10.04 22.45
CA GLY A 256 -0.51 -10.24 23.89
C GLY A 256 -1.50 -11.31 24.36
N PRO A 257 -1.61 -11.54 25.69
CA PRO A 257 -2.57 -12.47 26.26
C PRO A 257 -4.01 -12.18 25.82
N ALA A 258 -4.85 -13.21 25.82
CA ALA A 258 -6.25 -13.08 25.43
C ALA A 258 -6.98 -12.11 26.37
N MET A 259 -7.67 -11.14 25.77
CA MET A 259 -8.53 -10.21 26.51
C MET A 259 -9.97 -10.74 26.48
N PRO A 260 -10.65 -10.91 27.64
CA PRO A 260 -12.00 -11.47 27.69
C PRO A 260 -13.01 -10.74 26.81
N GLU A 261 -12.93 -9.41 26.73
CA GLU A 261 -13.85 -8.57 25.95
C GLU A 261 -13.49 -8.48 24.46
N PHE A 262 -12.25 -8.80 24.09
CA PHE A 262 -11.71 -8.59 22.74
C PHE A 262 -11.07 -9.86 22.16
N GLY A 263 -11.82 -10.97 22.19
CA GLY A 263 -11.39 -12.26 21.67
C GLY A 263 -11.33 -12.36 20.14
N LEU A 264 -11.23 -13.59 19.63
CA LEU A 264 -11.18 -13.88 18.20
C LEU A 264 -12.46 -13.46 17.46
N ASP A 265 -13.63 -13.54 18.12
CA ASP A 265 -14.90 -13.10 17.53
C ASP A 265 -14.93 -11.60 17.27
N TYR A 266 -14.44 -10.80 18.22
CA TYR A 266 -14.27 -9.35 18.03
C TYR A 266 -13.30 -9.07 16.87
N SER A 267 -12.17 -9.77 16.87
CA SER A 267 -11.15 -9.66 15.82
C SER A 267 -11.67 -10.07 14.44
N SER A 268 -12.63 -10.98 14.35
CA SER A 268 -13.26 -11.40 13.08
C SER A 268 -13.98 -10.25 12.37
N GLY A 269 -14.58 -9.32 13.13
CA GLY A 269 -15.22 -8.13 12.59
C GLY A 269 -14.22 -7.17 11.95
N ILE A 270 -13.06 -6.99 12.60
CA ILE A 270 -11.94 -6.20 12.09
C ILE A 270 -11.39 -6.82 10.80
N VAL A 271 -11.15 -8.13 10.81
CA VAL A 271 -10.63 -8.88 9.65
C VAL A 271 -11.59 -8.80 8.48
N ARG A 272 -12.90 -8.94 8.71
CA ARG A 272 -13.92 -8.79 7.67
C ARG A 272 -13.87 -7.40 7.04
N TRP A 273 -13.72 -6.36 7.84
CA TRP A 273 -13.58 -4.99 7.32
C TRP A 273 -12.29 -4.81 6.53
N LEU A 274 -11.14 -5.29 7.02
CA LEU A 274 -9.85 -5.24 6.29
C LEU A 274 -9.93 -5.99 4.96
N ALA A 275 -10.54 -7.18 4.93
CA ALA A 275 -10.74 -7.95 3.71
C ALA A 275 -11.59 -7.20 2.67
N GLN A 276 -12.51 -6.33 3.09
CA GLN A 276 -13.28 -5.46 2.18
C GLN A 276 -12.46 -4.32 1.61
N GLN A 277 -11.37 -3.90 2.28
CA GLN A 277 -10.48 -2.85 1.79
C GLN A 277 -9.41 -3.36 0.81
N GLN A 278 -9.25 -4.69 0.66
CA GLN A 278 -8.29 -5.27 -0.27
C GLN A 278 -8.65 -4.94 -1.72
N ASN A 279 -7.64 -4.53 -2.48
CA ASN A 279 -7.72 -4.35 -3.91
C ASN A 279 -7.80 -5.71 -4.64
N PRO A 280 -8.12 -5.74 -5.96
CA PRO A 280 -8.26 -6.99 -6.72
C PRO A 280 -7.01 -7.88 -6.75
N TYR A 281 -5.85 -7.34 -6.40
CA TYR A 281 -4.58 -8.06 -6.35
C TYR A 281 -4.23 -8.54 -4.93
N GLY A 282 -5.04 -8.25 -3.91
CA GLY A 282 -4.79 -8.65 -2.52
C GLY A 282 -3.92 -7.67 -1.72
N GLY A 283 -3.54 -6.53 -2.30
CA GLY A 283 -2.90 -5.41 -1.59
C GLY A 283 -3.91 -4.35 -1.14
N PHE A 284 -3.42 -3.25 -0.57
CA PHE A 284 -4.25 -2.12 -0.11
C PHE A 284 -3.91 -0.85 -0.89
N SER A 285 -4.23 0.32 -0.35
CA SER A 285 -4.17 1.59 -1.06
C SER A 285 -2.78 2.23 -1.08
N SER A 286 -1.94 1.92 -0.09
CA SER A 286 -0.56 2.39 0.02
C SER A 286 0.42 1.25 0.34
N THR A 287 1.68 1.59 0.54
CA THR A 287 2.71 0.63 0.94
C THR A 287 2.54 0.20 2.38
N GLN A 288 2.39 1.19 3.27
CA GLN A 288 2.45 0.98 4.70
C GLN A 288 1.17 0.29 5.20
N ASP A 289 0.02 0.67 4.66
CA ASP A 289 -1.24 -0.03 4.98
C ASP A 289 -1.20 -1.49 4.52
N THR A 290 -0.63 -1.77 3.35
CA THR A 290 -0.48 -3.13 2.82
C THR A 290 0.45 -3.95 3.70
N VAL A 291 1.60 -3.40 4.09
CA VAL A 291 2.57 -4.09 4.94
C VAL A 291 1.95 -4.47 6.29
N VAL A 292 1.35 -3.51 7.00
CA VAL A 292 0.79 -3.75 8.33
C VAL A 292 -0.47 -4.62 8.26
N ALA A 293 -1.32 -4.43 7.26
CA ALA A 293 -2.53 -5.24 7.08
C ALA A 293 -2.21 -6.68 6.72
N LEU A 294 -1.23 -6.94 5.82
CA LEU A 294 -0.79 -8.30 5.53
C LEU A 294 -0.16 -8.94 6.77
N GLN A 295 0.64 -8.20 7.55
CA GLN A 295 1.18 -8.70 8.83
C GLN A 295 0.06 -9.08 9.81
N ALA A 296 -0.97 -8.25 9.94
CA ALA A 296 -2.10 -8.48 10.83
C ALA A 296 -2.99 -9.66 10.38
N LEU A 297 -3.33 -9.71 9.09
CA LEU A 297 -4.11 -10.80 8.49
C LEU A 297 -3.35 -12.12 8.56
N ALA A 298 -2.03 -12.11 8.35
CA ALA A 298 -1.19 -13.29 8.49
C ALA A 298 -1.24 -13.84 9.92
N LYS A 299 -1.10 -12.94 10.92
CA LYS A 299 -1.15 -13.32 12.33
C LYS A 299 -2.52 -13.86 12.75
N TYR A 300 -3.60 -13.23 12.27
CA TYR A 300 -4.96 -13.72 12.52
C TYR A 300 -5.18 -15.07 11.85
N GLY A 301 -4.80 -15.19 10.58
CA GLY A 301 -4.94 -16.43 9.82
C GLY A 301 -4.21 -17.60 10.47
N ALA A 302 -3.01 -17.37 11.01
CA ALA A 302 -2.28 -18.37 11.79
C ALA A 302 -3.02 -18.76 13.10
N ALA A 303 -3.63 -17.80 13.79
CA ALA A 303 -4.38 -18.05 15.02
C ALA A 303 -5.72 -18.77 14.79
N THR A 304 -6.35 -18.58 13.62
CA THR A 304 -7.62 -19.22 13.25
C THR A 304 -7.46 -20.44 12.35
N TYR A 305 -6.22 -20.83 12.03
CA TYR A 305 -5.96 -21.95 11.16
C TYR A 305 -6.41 -23.25 11.82
N SER A 306 -7.25 -24.02 11.12
CA SER A 306 -7.65 -25.38 11.48
C SER A 306 -7.20 -26.34 10.39
N VAL A 307 -6.64 -27.48 10.80
CA VAL A 307 -6.19 -28.56 9.92
C VAL A 307 -7.37 -29.40 9.41
N GLU A 308 -8.50 -29.38 10.11
CA GLU A 308 -9.68 -30.20 9.80
C GLU A 308 -10.90 -29.34 9.43
N GLY A 309 -11.71 -29.86 8.52
CA GLY A 309 -12.98 -29.28 8.10
C GLY A 309 -13.08 -29.05 6.59
N SER A 310 -14.28 -29.32 6.06
CA SER A 310 -14.70 -28.90 4.72
C SER A 310 -15.90 -27.98 4.86
N THR A 311 -16.01 -26.99 3.99
CA THR A 311 -17.14 -26.07 3.93
C THR A 311 -17.63 -25.92 2.50
N THR A 312 -18.92 -26.13 2.33
CA THR A 312 -19.62 -25.89 1.08
C THR A 312 -20.27 -24.51 1.11
N VAL A 313 -20.04 -23.72 0.07
CA VAL A 313 -20.69 -22.43 -0.16
C VAL A 313 -21.60 -22.51 -1.38
N THR A 314 -22.88 -22.27 -1.18
CA THR A 314 -23.89 -22.26 -2.25
C THR A 314 -24.28 -20.82 -2.57
N VAL A 315 -24.18 -20.45 -3.84
CA VAL A 315 -24.60 -19.15 -4.37
C VAL A 315 -25.80 -19.36 -5.28
N THR A 316 -26.93 -18.80 -4.89
CA THR A 316 -28.19 -18.90 -5.63
C THR A 316 -28.71 -17.54 -6.08
N SER A 317 -29.41 -17.50 -7.22
CA SER A 317 -30.14 -16.32 -7.69
C SER A 317 -31.54 -16.68 -8.18
N LEU A 318 -32.45 -15.69 -8.17
CA LEU A 318 -33.78 -15.85 -8.76
C LEU A 318 -33.71 -16.09 -10.27
N GLY A 319 -32.67 -15.58 -10.94
CA GLY A 319 -32.35 -15.82 -12.36
C GLY A 319 -31.82 -17.22 -12.68
N GLY A 320 -31.86 -18.17 -11.73
CA GLY A 320 -31.52 -19.58 -11.95
C GLY A 320 -30.04 -19.94 -11.75
N LEU A 321 -29.20 -19.01 -11.27
CA LEU A 321 -27.84 -19.38 -10.86
C LEU A 321 -27.93 -20.29 -9.64
N ASN A 322 -27.30 -21.44 -9.69
CA ASN A 322 -27.08 -22.31 -8.54
C ASN A 322 -25.66 -22.87 -8.63
N LYS A 323 -24.73 -22.23 -7.92
CA LYS A 323 -23.32 -22.61 -7.91
C LYS A 323 -22.89 -23.06 -6.54
N GLU A 324 -22.25 -24.21 -6.48
CA GLU A 324 -21.64 -24.74 -5.26
C GLU A 324 -20.12 -24.64 -5.34
N PHE A 325 -19.50 -24.18 -4.25
CA PHE A 325 -18.06 -24.15 -4.04
C PHE A 325 -17.73 -25.03 -2.84
N THR A 326 -16.84 -26.01 -3.00
CA THR A 326 -16.34 -26.81 -1.88
C THR A 326 -14.94 -26.31 -1.51
N VAL A 327 -14.75 -26.02 -0.23
CA VAL A 327 -13.48 -25.58 0.33
C VAL A 327 -13.00 -26.61 1.35
N ASP A 328 -11.86 -27.22 1.06
CA ASP A 328 -11.16 -28.17 1.92
C ASP A 328 -9.67 -27.80 2.03
N GLN A 329 -8.85 -28.67 2.66
CA GLN A 329 -7.41 -28.42 2.80
C GLN A 329 -6.66 -28.38 1.47
N SER A 330 -7.08 -29.17 0.48
CA SER A 330 -6.38 -29.27 -0.80
C SER A 330 -6.53 -28.00 -1.65
N ASN A 331 -7.64 -27.29 -1.47
CA ASN A 331 -7.98 -26.13 -2.29
C ASN A 331 -8.18 -24.83 -1.48
N ARG A 332 -7.71 -24.79 -0.23
CA ARG A 332 -7.86 -23.65 0.68
C ARG A 332 -7.33 -22.33 0.12
N LEU A 333 -6.18 -22.39 -0.57
CA LEU A 333 -5.55 -21.26 -1.27
C LEU A 333 -6.13 -21.00 -2.67
N LEU A 334 -6.92 -21.93 -3.18
CA LEU A 334 -7.44 -21.84 -4.54
C LEU A 334 -8.50 -20.74 -4.58
N TYR A 335 -8.22 -19.71 -5.37
CA TYR A 335 -9.21 -18.70 -5.69
C TYR A 335 -10.24 -19.27 -6.65
N GLN A 336 -11.44 -19.52 -6.12
CA GLN A 336 -12.59 -19.97 -6.90
C GLN A 336 -13.48 -18.75 -7.19
N GLU A 337 -13.84 -18.54 -8.45
CA GLU A 337 -14.66 -17.39 -8.88
C GLU A 337 -15.70 -17.82 -9.90
N GLU A 338 -16.91 -17.30 -9.75
CA GLU A 338 -18.02 -17.49 -10.69
C GLU A 338 -18.56 -16.12 -11.11
N LYS A 339 -18.87 -15.99 -12.40
CA LYS A 339 -19.45 -14.74 -12.92
C LYS A 339 -20.93 -14.70 -12.61
N LEU A 340 -21.40 -13.54 -12.15
CA LEU A 340 -22.81 -13.31 -11.91
C LEU A 340 -23.47 -12.91 -13.24
N SER A 341 -24.48 -13.67 -13.66
CA SER A 341 -25.16 -13.53 -14.95
C SER A 341 -25.98 -12.25 -15.04
N GLU A 342 -26.56 -11.81 -13.93
CA GLU A 342 -27.45 -10.65 -13.86
C GLU A 342 -26.84 -9.53 -13.00
N VAL A 343 -26.66 -8.36 -13.58
CA VAL A 343 -26.15 -7.17 -12.89
C VAL A 343 -26.97 -5.95 -13.32
N PRO A 344 -27.85 -5.40 -12.47
CA PRO A 344 -28.10 -5.76 -11.06
C PRO A 344 -28.93 -7.05 -10.91
N GLY A 345 -28.77 -7.75 -9.78
CA GLY A 345 -29.55 -8.94 -9.43
C GLY A 345 -29.45 -9.25 -7.93
N GLU A 346 -30.39 -10.04 -7.42
CA GLU A 346 -30.38 -10.51 -6.02
C GLU A 346 -29.78 -11.92 -5.94
N TYR A 347 -28.81 -12.07 -5.03
CA TYR A 347 -28.06 -13.30 -4.82
C TYR A 347 -28.06 -13.68 -3.35
N THR A 348 -28.27 -14.96 -3.06
CA THR A 348 -28.16 -15.54 -1.72
C THR A 348 -26.90 -16.38 -1.62
N ILE A 349 -26.10 -16.16 -0.58
CA ILE A 349 -24.88 -16.92 -0.30
C ILE A 349 -25.07 -17.65 1.02
N GLN A 350 -25.01 -18.98 1.00
CA GLN A 350 -25.12 -19.84 2.18
C GLN A 350 -23.84 -20.66 2.33
N ALA A 351 -23.33 -20.79 3.55
CA ALA A 351 -22.15 -21.60 3.85
C ALA A 351 -22.51 -22.65 4.90
N GLN A 352 -22.14 -23.90 4.66
CA GLN A 352 -22.37 -25.04 5.56
C GLN A 352 -21.09 -25.87 5.67
N GLY A 353 -20.61 -26.07 6.90
CA GLY A 353 -19.39 -26.83 7.14
C GLY A 353 -18.70 -26.48 8.46
N GLN A 354 -17.45 -26.91 8.57
CA GLN A 354 -16.65 -26.82 9.80
C GLN A 354 -15.48 -25.83 9.69
N SER A 355 -15.18 -25.34 8.49
CA SER A 355 -14.06 -24.41 8.24
C SER A 355 -14.54 -23.00 7.93
N CYS A 356 -13.75 -21.99 8.29
CA CYS A 356 -14.03 -20.61 7.91
C CYS A 356 -13.75 -20.39 6.42
N VAL A 357 -14.68 -19.72 5.75
CA VAL A 357 -14.57 -19.33 4.33
C VAL A 357 -14.84 -17.84 4.17
N LEU A 358 -14.13 -17.23 3.22
CA LEU A 358 -14.33 -15.84 2.81
C LEU A 358 -15.04 -15.82 1.45
N ALA A 359 -16.29 -15.39 1.44
CA ALA A 359 -17.05 -15.09 0.23
C ALA A 359 -17.02 -13.58 -0.03
N GLN A 360 -16.66 -13.18 -1.25
CA GLN A 360 -16.56 -11.78 -1.65
C GLN A 360 -17.20 -11.56 -3.01
N VAL A 361 -18.04 -10.53 -3.09
CA VAL A 361 -18.65 -10.08 -4.35
C VAL A 361 -17.84 -8.92 -4.89
N ARG A 362 -17.45 -9.00 -6.17
CA ARG A 362 -16.76 -7.94 -6.90
C ARG A 362 -17.70 -7.38 -7.96
N SER A 363 -17.79 -6.06 -8.04
CA SER A 363 -18.42 -5.36 -9.16
C SER A 363 -17.42 -4.45 -9.86
N VAL A 364 -17.45 -4.43 -11.19
CA VAL A 364 -16.63 -3.57 -12.04
C VAL A 364 -17.55 -2.87 -13.01
N TYR A 365 -17.46 -1.55 -13.09
CA TYR A 365 -18.21 -0.75 -14.04
C TYR A 365 -17.34 0.42 -14.49
N LEU A 366 -17.57 0.89 -15.72
CA LEU A 366 -16.93 2.11 -16.21
C LEU A 366 -17.76 3.31 -15.75
N ARG A 367 -17.09 4.32 -15.21
CA ARG A 367 -17.70 5.61 -14.86
C ARG A 367 -17.27 6.64 -15.89
N GLU A 368 -18.18 7.54 -16.25
CA GLU A 368 -17.83 8.71 -17.04
C GLU A 368 -16.86 9.62 -16.28
N THR A 369 -15.91 10.23 -17.00
CA THR A 369 -14.92 11.12 -16.40
C THR A 369 -15.61 12.28 -15.70
N ASP A 370 -15.26 12.48 -14.42
CA ASP A 370 -15.82 13.54 -13.59
C ASP A 370 -14.86 14.73 -13.59
N ASN A 371 -15.08 15.67 -14.52
CA ASN A 371 -14.26 16.87 -14.68
C ASN A 371 -14.39 17.87 -13.51
N ASN A 372 -15.21 17.57 -12.49
CA ASN A 372 -15.52 18.46 -11.37
C ASN A 372 -14.80 18.11 -10.06
N LYS A 373 -13.84 17.16 -10.05
CA LYS A 373 -13.05 16.87 -8.84
C LYS A 373 -12.04 18.00 -8.55
N THR A 374 -12.23 18.67 -7.42
CA THR A 374 -11.62 19.94 -7.02
C THR A 374 -10.20 19.86 -6.43
N TYR A 375 -9.54 18.70 -6.42
CA TYR A 375 -8.29 18.55 -5.67
C TYR A 375 -7.02 18.98 -6.43
N THR A 376 -7.06 19.04 -7.77
CA THR A 376 -5.98 19.53 -8.63
C THR A 376 -6.60 19.92 -9.97
N LYS A 377 -6.37 21.15 -10.46
CA LYS A 377 -6.90 21.58 -11.77
C LYS A 377 -5.85 21.30 -12.84
N ILE A 378 -6.06 20.24 -13.62
CA ILE A 378 -5.29 20.01 -14.84
C ILE A 378 -5.97 20.79 -15.96
N LEU A 379 -5.21 21.60 -16.67
CA LEU A 379 -5.67 22.23 -17.91
C LEU A 379 -4.86 21.61 -19.05
N VAL A 380 -5.55 20.94 -19.96
CA VAL A 380 -4.95 20.46 -21.20
C VAL A 380 -5.32 21.47 -22.27
N SER A 381 -4.34 22.22 -22.77
CA SER A 381 -4.52 23.15 -23.90
C SER A 381 -4.00 22.49 -25.17
N TYR A 382 -4.75 22.64 -26.27
CA TYR A 382 -4.38 22.15 -27.59
C TYR A 382 -3.85 23.29 -28.47
N LYS A 383 -2.90 22.99 -29.35
CA LYS A 383 -2.60 23.83 -30.53
C LYS A 383 -2.36 22.93 -31.73
N ALA A 384 -3.23 23.02 -32.73
CA ALA A 384 -3.02 22.39 -34.02
C ALA A 384 -2.22 23.35 -34.93
N PHE A 385 -1.19 22.83 -35.61
CA PHE A 385 -0.50 23.54 -36.68
C PHE A 385 -0.73 22.82 -38.00
N GLU A 386 -1.31 23.51 -38.98
CA GLU A 386 -1.28 23.08 -40.38
C GLU A 386 0.00 23.62 -41.03
N PHE A 387 0.87 22.74 -41.51
CA PHE A 387 1.86 23.12 -42.51
C PHE A 387 1.38 22.64 -43.87
N LEU A 388 1.08 23.61 -44.74
CA LEU A 388 0.95 23.38 -46.17
C LEU A 388 2.32 22.91 -46.69
N TYR A 389 2.30 21.83 -47.47
CA TYR A 389 3.43 21.13 -48.10
C TYR A 389 4.05 20.00 -47.26
N PHE A 390 3.76 18.79 -47.73
CA PHE A 390 4.12 17.45 -47.24
C PHE A 390 3.16 16.86 -46.20
N SER A 391 2.39 15.88 -46.68
CA SER A 391 1.60 14.94 -45.89
C SER A 391 2.43 14.33 -44.77
N THR A 392 1.79 14.17 -43.60
CA THR A 392 2.25 13.53 -42.35
C THR A 392 3.35 14.27 -41.59
N ILE A 393 2.94 15.09 -40.61
CA ILE A 393 3.17 14.93 -39.16
C ILE A 393 2.25 15.95 -38.45
N LYS A 394 1.26 15.48 -37.68
CA LYS A 394 0.49 16.30 -36.73
C LYS A 394 1.11 16.11 -35.37
N ALA A 395 1.59 17.18 -34.76
CA ALA A 395 2.28 17.17 -33.47
C ALA A 395 1.39 17.84 -32.42
N ASP A 396 0.79 17.04 -31.52
CA ASP A 396 -0.04 17.56 -30.43
C ASP A 396 0.86 18.02 -29.26
N GLU A 397 0.89 19.31 -28.90
CA GLU A 397 1.51 19.79 -27.65
C GLU A 397 0.45 19.95 -26.55
N ALA A 398 0.60 19.24 -25.44
CA ALA A 398 -0.05 19.60 -24.18
C ALA A 398 0.80 19.14 -23.00
N ASN A 399 0.85 19.93 -21.91
CA ASN A 399 0.44 19.59 -20.54
C ASN A 399 0.59 20.84 -19.64
N LEU A 400 -0.49 21.34 -19.02
CA LEU A 400 -0.41 22.23 -17.85
C LEU A 400 -0.70 21.40 -16.60
N SER A 401 0.22 21.40 -15.64
CA SER A 401 -0.02 20.84 -14.30
C SER A 401 0.03 21.98 -13.27
N VAL A 402 -1.12 22.30 -12.67
CA VAL A 402 -1.23 23.23 -11.54
C VAL A 402 -1.68 22.43 -10.32
N TYR A 403 -0.81 22.34 -9.32
CA TYR A 403 -1.15 21.69 -8.05
C TYR A 403 -1.91 22.67 -7.14
N GLN A 404 -3.14 22.31 -6.78
CA GLN A 404 -4.00 23.08 -5.86
C GLN A 404 -4.38 22.27 -4.62
N GLY A 405 -3.55 21.29 -4.23
CA GLY A 405 -3.81 20.45 -3.07
C GLY A 405 -3.70 21.20 -1.74
N ARG A 406 -4.06 20.51 -0.65
CA ARG A 406 -4.02 21.07 0.71
C ARG A 406 -2.61 21.32 1.25
N ARG A 407 -1.60 20.67 0.67
CA ARG A 407 -0.19 20.75 1.09
C ARG A 407 0.55 21.84 0.31
N GLU A 408 1.64 22.32 0.87
CA GLU A 408 2.55 23.27 0.22
C GLU A 408 3.30 22.65 -0.98
N GLU A 409 3.54 21.34 -0.97
CA GLU A 409 4.15 20.60 -2.08
C GLU A 409 3.62 19.17 -2.21
N THR A 410 3.62 18.63 -3.42
CA THR A 410 3.42 17.19 -3.68
C THR A 410 4.67 16.38 -3.36
N ASN A 411 4.50 15.06 -3.27
CA ASN A 411 5.64 14.14 -3.25
C ASN A 411 6.18 13.92 -4.69
N MET A 412 6.27 12.67 -5.15
CA MET A 412 6.58 12.37 -6.54
C MET A 412 5.29 12.33 -7.37
N VAL A 413 5.20 13.13 -8.43
CA VAL A 413 4.04 13.17 -9.32
C VAL A 413 4.26 12.26 -10.52
N ILE A 414 3.25 11.47 -10.87
CA ILE A 414 3.19 10.73 -12.14
C ILE A 414 2.12 11.36 -13.03
N ILE A 415 2.53 11.65 -14.27
CA ILE A 415 1.64 12.05 -15.36
C ILE A 415 1.48 10.83 -16.26
N ASN A 416 0.26 10.29 -16.31
CA ASN A 416 -0.10 9.16 -17.16
C ASN A 416 -0.99 9.66 -18.30
N ILE A 417 -0.46 9.62 -19.52
CA ILE A 417 -1.14 10.04 -20.74
C ILE A 417 -1.54 8.77 -21.50
N LYS A 418 -2.84 8.47 -21.52
CA LYS A 418 -3.35 7.39 -22.37
C LYS A 418 -3.38 7.90 -23.81
N LEU A 419 -2.76 7.20 -24.75
CA LEU A 419 -2.77 7.60 -26.16
C LEU A 419 -4.15 7.41 -26.81
N LEU A 420 -4.48 8.27 -27.78
CA LEU A 420 -5.60 8.08 -28.68
C LEU A 420 -5.36 6.84 -29.57
N SER A 421 -6.44 6.18 -29.98
CA SER A 421 -6.35 5.05 -30.90
C SER A 421 -5.71 5.50 -32.23
N GLY A 422 -4.67 4.79 -32.69
CA GLY A 422 -3.95 5.14 -33.92
C GLY A 422 -2.84 6.19 -33.73
N TYR A 423 -2.62 6.69 -32.52
CA TYR A 423 -1.55 7.64 -32.22
C TYR A 423 -0.39 6.96 -31.50
N ILE A 424 0.83 7.38 -31.82
CA ILE A 424 2.07 7.00 -31.15
C ILE A 424 2.74 8.23 -30.53
N LEU A 425 3.62 8.00 -29.56
CA LEU A 425 4.38 9.06 -28.91
C LEU A 425 5.71 9.28 -29.66
N ASP A 426 6.00 10.52 -30.05
CA ASP A 426 7.32 10.88 -30.55
C ASP A 426 8.33 10.81 -29.39
N LYS A 427 9.24 9.84 -29.46
CA LYS A 427 10.29 9.62 -28.47
C LYS A 427 11.29 10.77 -28.40
N SER A 428 11.40 11.60 -29.44
CA SER A 428 12.30 12.74 -29.47
C SER A 428 11.82 13.87 -28.56
N SER A 429 10.49 14.11 -28.51
CA SER A 429 9.85 15.06 -27.60
C SER A 429 10.11 14.76 -26.11
N LEU A 430 10.26 13.47 -25.75
CA LEU A 430 10.59 13.05 -24.38
C LEU A 430 12.01 13.47 -23.95
N LYS A 431 12.95 13.65 -24.88
CA LYS A 431 14.32 14.02 -24.54
C LYS A 431 14.40 15.42 -23.93
N LEU A 432 13.59 16.35 -24.42
CA LEU A 432 13.45 17.72 -23.90
C LEU A 432 12.89 17.73 -22.46
N VAL A 433 11.97 16.81 -22.16
CA VAL A 433 11.43 16.62 -20.81
C VAL A 433 12.44 15.92 -19.88
N SER A 434 13.27 15.03 -20.42
CA SER A 434 14.26 14.24 -19.67
C SER A 434 15.55 14.96 -19.29
N GLN A 435 15.87 16.09 -19.95
CA GLN A 435 17.12 16.83 -19.75
C GLN A 435 17.31 17.42 -18.34
N SER A 436 16.32 17.28 -17.45
CA SER A 436 16.44 17.67 -16.05
C SER A 436 16.99 16.58 -15.11
N PHE A 437 17.05 15.28 -15.47
CA PHE A 437 17.58 14.24 -14.57
C PHE A 437 18.12 12.99 -15.32
N LEU A 438 19.41 12.98 -15.65
CA LEU A 438 20.11 11.77 -16.11
C LEU A 438 20.53 10.89 -14.93
N THR A 439 19.73 9.88 -14.59
CA THR A 439 20.22 8.61 -14.03
C THR A 439 19.28 7.46 -14.42
N THR A 440 19.84 6.28 -14.64
CA THR A 440 19.33 5.09 -15.35
C THR A 440 18.07 4.44 -14.74
N SER A 441 16.91 5.08 -14.85
CA SER A 441 15.58 4.44 -14.80
C SER A 441 14.51 5.42 -15.31
N PRO A 442 13.68 5.06 -16.31
CA PRO A 442 12.85 6.01 -17.04
C PRO A 442 11.54 6.27 -16.28
N ARG A 443 11.58 7.08 -15.22
CA ARG A 443 10.40 7.81 -14.74
C ARG A 443 10.80 9.23 -14.36
N PRO A 444 10.24 10.25 -15.02
CA PRO A 444 10.59 11.63 -14.73
C PRO A 444 10.19 12.03 -13.31
N ARG A 445 11.09 12.77 -12.64
CA ARG A 445 11.04 13.12 -11.21
C ARG A 445 10.46 14.52 -11.04
N TRP A 446 9.22 14.64 -10.56
CA TRP A 446 8.62 15.96 -10.33
C TRP A 446 7.97 16.10 -8.97
N LYS A 447 8.32 17.21 -8.31
CA LYS A 447 7.54 17.83 -7.24
C LYS A 447 6.81 19.04 -7.83
N LEU A 448 5.54 19.19 -7.48
CA LEU A 448 4.73 20.37 -7.77
C LEU A 448 4.52 21.12 -6.46
N LYS A 449 4.89 22.39 -6.41
CA LYS A 449 4.52 23.26 -5.28
C LYS A 449 3.12 23.79 -5.48
N LYS A 450 2.45 24.11 -4.38
CA LYS A 450 1.14 24.73 -4.38
C LYS A 450 1.22 26.05 -5.14
N ASP A 451 0.25 26.28 -6.03
CA ASP A 451 0.13 27.48 -6.87
C ASP A 451 1.27 27.67 -7.89
N GLU A 452 2.21 26.72 -7.99
CA GLU A 452 3.23 26.69 -9.05
C GLU A 452 2.66 25.98 -10.29
N THR A 453 2.78 26.64 -11.45
CA THR A 453 2.38 26.08 -12.73
C THR A 453 3.58 25.48 -13.43
N LYS A 454 3.54 24.17 -13.72
CA LYS A 454 4.54 23.51 -14.57
C LYS A 454 3.93 23.01 -15.86
N ILE A 455 4.60 23.33 -16.96
CA ILE A 455 4.19 22.93 -18.31
C ILE A 455 5.11 21.82 -18.79
N TYR A 456 4.53 20.75 -19.34
CA TYR A 456 5.28 19.67 -19.98
C TYR A 456 4.72 19.46 -21.38
N SER A 457 5.50 19.64 -22.43
CA SER A 457 5.05 19.29 -23.78
C SER A 457 5.51 17.87 -24.12
N VAL A 458 4.59 17.06 -24.63
CA VAL A 458 4.89 15.81 -25.32
C VAL A 458 4.21 15.85 -26.68
N THR A 459 4.79 15.22 -27.69
CA THR A 459 4.27 15.23 -29.06
C THR A 459 3.69 13.87 -29.42
N LEU A 460 2.42 13.84 -29.86
CA LEU A 460 1.77 12.64 -30.40
C LEU A 460 1.74 12.72 -31.92
N GLU A 461 1.97 11.58 -32.59
CA GLU A 461 1.95 11.43 -34.04
C GLU A 461 0.87 10.43 -34.44
N GLU A 462 0.13 10.72 -35.52
CA GLU A 462 -0.85 9.81 -36.11
C GLU A 462 -0.13 8.71 -36.92
N ASP A 463 -0.11 7.48 -36.42
CA ASP A 463 0.45 6.30 -37.08
C ASP A 463 -0.59 5.61 -37.96
N GLN A 464 -1.84 5.53 -37.48
CA GLN A 464 -2.96 4.95 -38.22
C GLN A 464 -4.20 5.83 -38.15
N PRO A 465 -4.86 6.08 -39.29
CA PRO A 465 -6.08 6.87 -39.31
C PRO A 465 -7.23 6.08 -38.66
N VAL A 466 -7.82 6.66 -37.62
CA VAL A 466 -8.96 6.07 -36.90
C VAL A 466 -10.12 7.07 -36.90
N ARG A 467 -11.30 6.62 -37.33
CA ARG A 467 -12.53 7.43 -37.34
C ARG A 467 -13.29 7.30 -36.02
N ASN A 468 -14.12 8.29 -35.71
CA ASN A 468 -14.96 8.33 -34.50
C ASN A 468 -14.16 8.17 -33.20
N LEU A 469 -13.03 8.87 -33.11
CA LEU A 469 -12.15 8.82 -31.94
C LEU A 469 -12.93 9.20 -30.68
N LYS A 470 -12.87 8.31 -29.69
CA LYS A 470 -13.33 8.62 -28.34
C LYS A 470 -12.24 9.41 -27.61
N PRO A 471 -12.61 10.31 -26.68
CA PRO A 471 -11.64 10.99 -25.85
C PRO A 471 -10.72 10.01 -25.14
N ALA A 472 -9.43 10.36 -25.09
CA ALA A 472 -8.45 9.67 -24.26
C ALA A 472 -8.27 10.43 -22.94
N VAL A 473 -7.61 9.80 -21.97
CA VAL A 473 -7.55 10.29 -20.59
C VAL A 473 -6.13 10.67 -20.23
N VAL A 474 -5.95 11.87 -19.67
CA VAL A 474 -4.76 12.26 -18.93
C VAL A 474 -5.06 12.18 -17.44
N LYS A 475 -4.24 11.44 -16.71
CA LYS A 475 -4.34 11.29 -15.26
C LYS A 475 -3.04 11.73 -14.62
N VAL A 476 -3.11 12.70 -13.72
CA VAL A 476 -1.99 13.12 -12.87
C VAL A 476 -2.29 12.70 -11.45
N TYR A 477 -1.34 12.08 -10.78
CA TYR A 477 -1.52 11.64 -9.40
C TYR A 477 -0.21 11.68 -8.62
N ASP A 478 -0.32 11.87 -7.32
CA ASP A 478 0.81 11.65 -6.41
C ASP A 478 1.09 10.15 -6.35
N TYR A 479 2.31 9.75 -6.70
CA TYR A 479 2.73 8.35 -6.74
C TYR A 479 2.56 7.66 -5.38
N TYR A 480 2.76 8.39 -4.30
CA TYR A 480 2.73 7.85 -2.94
C TYR A 480 1.36 8.02 -2.28
N GLN A 481 0.45 8.78 -2.88
CA GLN A 481 -0.92 8.97 -2.42
C GLN A 481 -1.86 9.06 -3.62
N THR A 482 -2.23 7.90 -4.17
CA THR A 482 -3.02 7.83 -5.42
C THR A 482 -4.44 8.38 -5.29
N SER A 483 -4.93 8.63 -4.07
CA SER A 483 -6.17 9.37 -3.82
C SER A 483 -6.08 10.83 -4.25
N ASP A 484 -4.87 11.40 -4.20
CA ASP A 484 -4.56 12.76 -4.65
C ASP A 484 -4.31 12.70 -6.16
N GLU A 485 -5.41 12.63 -6.92
CA GLU A 485 -5.41 12.53 -8.37
C GLU A 485 -6.28 13.62 -9.02
N ALA A 486 -5.92 13.96 -10.26
CA ALA A 486 -6.78 14.66 -11.18
C ALA A 486 -6.79 13.94 -12.52
N VAL A 487 -7.96 13.95 -13.15
CA VAL A 487 -8.23 13.24 -14.39
C VAL A 487 -8.95 14.20 -15.32
N THR A 488 -8.52 14.26 -16.57
CA THR A 488 -9.17 15.06 -17.60
C THR A 488 -9.11 14.33 -18.93
N ASP A 489 -10.13 14.54 -19.75
CA ASP A 489 -10.19 13.96 -21.08
C ASP A 489 -9.55 14.90 -22.10
N TYR A 490 -8.92 14.33 -23.13
CA TYR A 490 -8.44 15.06 -24.29
C TYR A 490 -8.89 14.36 -25.58
N THR A 491 -9.11 15.16 -26.61
CA THR A 491 -9.55 14.72 -27.93
C THR A 491 -8.60 15.28 -28.98
N SER A 492 -8.45 14.58 -30.10
CA SER A 492 -7.79 15.16 -31.26
C SER A 492 -8.81 16.00 -32.04
N PRO A 493 -8.49 17.25 -32.42
CA PRO A 493 -9.35 18.06 -33.29
C PRO A 493 -9.54 17.44 -34.67
N CYS A 494 -8.75 16.42 -35.02
CA CYS A 494 -8.84 15.69 -36.30
C CYS A 494 -9.94 14.61 -36.31
N ALA A 495 -10.68 14.44 -35.22
CA ALA A 495 -11.76 13.44 -35.13
C ALA A 495 -12.93 13.71 -36.09
N GLU A 496 -13.04 14.93 -36.65
CA GLU A 496 -14.18 15.38 -37.47
C GLU A 496 -13.84 15.82 -38.90
N SER A 497 -12.63 15.59 -39.41
CA SER A 497 -12.34 15.94 -40.80
C SER A 497 -12.83 14.86 -41.77
N THR A 498 -14.11 14.99 -42.16
CA THR A 498 -14.84 14.47 -43.36
C THR A 498 -14.65 13.03 -43.83
#